data_AF-A0A6J2JPQ9-F1
#
_entry.id   AF-A0A6J2JPQ9-F1
#
_cell.length_a   1.000
_cell.length_b   1.000
_cell.length_c   1.000
_cell.angle_alpha   90.00
_cell.angle_beta   90.00
_cell.angle_gamma   90.00
#
_symmetry.space_group_name_H-M   'P 1'
#
loop_
_entity.id
_entity.type
_entity.pdbx_description
1 polymer ?
#
loop_
_entity_poly.entity_id
_entity_poly.type
_entity_poly.pdbx_seq_one_letter_code
_entity_poly.pdbx_strand_id
1 'polypeptide(L)'
;MTTVYFFLAVMFAHGNFADYRDGKELPVTSYKLKYNGEGYLFANPSICTKLLDEFADSASNFTKCSIKHARPIRLCEKCIDHYVKFRESYKNLLQTNLNGTSCETIFISHDRLEVVLNYHDNILAIWNKGNCNDCFNWTKDKPEISNKTYHFYQIFNETMQCIEENINPKENSTKVCENCMQSYIQLNNYYESLSFDRIGLDIICMDVIDSMNATRSIWSKSLNCCKLRKSPEIIFLCCSGIIACLPVLYYIMVKYCGPIKDLPNVLKQSRFKQRILRTVNGIN
;
A
#
# COMPACT_ATOMS: atom_id res chain seq x y z
N MET A 1 40.40 -7.05 -18.99
CA MET A 1 39.00 -7.09 -18.53
C MET A 1 38.47 -8.51 -18.69
N THR A 2 39.15 -9.48 -18.09
CA THR A 2 38.96 -10.94 -18.36
C THR A 2 39.14 -11.81 -17.12
N THR A 3 39.37 -11.21 -15.95
CA THR A 3 39.64 -11.92 -14.69
C THR A 3 38.47 -11.94 -13.71
N VAL A 4 37.32 -11.32 -14.05
CA VAL A 4 36.14 -11.27 -13.16
C VAL A 4 35.10 -12.36 -13.51
N TYR A 5 35.19 -12.99 -14.68
CA TYR A 5 34.23 -14.02 -15.10
C TYR A 5 34.50 -15.42 -14.57
N PHE A 6 35.69 -15.70 -14.03
CA PHE A 6 36.03 -17.05 -13.54
C PHE A 6 35.50 -17.33 -12.13
N PHE A 7 35.22 -16.29 -11.33
CA PHE A 7 34.70 -16.45 -9.97
C PHE A 7 33.18 -16.66 -9.89
N LEU A 8 32.44 -16.36 -10.96
CA LEU A 8 30.98 -16.52 -10.99
C LEU A 8 30.52 -17.92 -11.46
N ALA A 9 31.38 -18.70 -12.11
CA ALA A 9 31.05 -20.06 -12.56
C ALA A 9 31.10 -21.11 -11.42
N VAL A 10 31.74 -20.80 -10.30
CA VAL A 10 31.89 -21.75 -9.17
C VAL A 10 30.69 -21.70 -8.19
N MET A 11 29.83 -20.67 -8.27
CA MET A 11 28.69 -20.50 -7.35
C MET A 11 27.37 -21.14 -7.84
N PHE A 12 27.34 -21.70 -9.05
CA PHE A 12 26.15 -22.36 -9.64
C PHE A 12 26.38 -23.84 -10.01
N ALA A 13 27.41 -24.47 -9.46
CA ALA A 13 27.52 -25.92 -9.49
C ALA A 13 26.64 -26.50 -8.37
N HIS A 14 25.68 -27.34 -8.77
CA HIS A 14 24.71 -27.98 -7.90
C HIS A 14 25.40 -28.66 -6.72
N GLY A 15 25.03 -28.24 -5.51
CA GLY A 15 25.38 -28.94 -4.27
C GLY A 15 24.65 -30.27 -4.17
N ASN A 16 25.08 -31.26 -4.96
CA ASN A 16 24.97 -32.66 -4.58
C ASN A 16 26.25 -32.99 -3.81
N PHE A 17 26.21 -32.80 -2.49
CA PHE A 17 27.23 -33.33 -1.59
C PHE A 17 27.06 -34.85 -1.55
N ALA A 18 27.62 -35.55 -2.54
CA ALA A 18 27.84 -36.98 -2.46
C ALA A 18 29.02 -37.19 -1.49
N ASP A 19 28.73 -37.74 -0.31
CA ASP A 19 29.74 -38.14 0.66
C ASP A 19 30.60 -39.25 0.04
N TYR A 20 31.83 -38.92 -0.33
CA TYR A 20 32.74 -39.81 -1.06
C TYR A 20 33.74 -40.44 -0.08
N ARG A 21 33.42 -41.64 0.43
CA ARG A 21 34.42 -42.57 1.00
C ARG A 21 34.42 -43.86 0.18
N ASP A 22 35.62 -44.26 -0.25
CA ASP A 22 35.95 -45.59 -0.81
C ASP A 22 35.26 -46.05 -2.11
N GLY A 23 35.00 -45.14 -3.06
CA GLY A 23 34.82 -45.52 -4.47
C GLY A 23 33.61 -46.42 -4.78
N LYS A 24 32.63 -46.48 -3.88
CA LYS A 24 31.33 -47.11 -4.12
C LYS A 24 30.25 -46.06 -3.91
N GLU A 25 29.35 -45.91 -4.90
CA GLU A 25 28.11 -45.18 -4.72
C GLU A 25 27.34 -45.83 -3.56
N LEU A 26 27.26 -45.13 -2.41
CA LEU A 26 26.32 -45.46 -1.37
C LEU A 26 24.91 -45.23 -1.96
N PRO A 27 24.01 -46.23 -1.90
CA PRO A 27 22.64 -46.00 -2.30
C PRO A 27 22.10 -44.86 -1.43
N VAL A 28 21.47 -43.86 -2.05
CA VAL A 28 20.77 -42.78 -1.34
C VAL A 28 19.60 -43.43 -0.59
N THR A 29 19.88 -43.97 0.59
CA THR A 29 18.86 -44.39 1.52
C THR A 29 18.17 -43.13 1.99
N SER A 30 17.00 -42.87 1.42
CA SER A 30 16.06 -41.85 1.90
C SER A 30 15.80 -42.12 3.39
N TYR A 31 16.50 -41.42 4.27
CA TYR A 31 16.33 -41.47 5.72
C TYR A 31 14.98 -40.81 6.08
N LYS A 32 13.87 -41.49 5.79
CA LYS A 32 12.54 -41.09 6.25
C LYS A 32 12.36 -41.56 7.68
N LEU A 33 11.67 -40.75 8.48
CA LEU A 33 11.20 -41.18 9.79
C LEU A 33 10.36 -42.45 9.62
N LYS A 34 10.77 -43.52 10.30
CA LYS A 34 10.13 -44.84 10.22
C LYS A 34 8.72 -44.84 10.84
N TYR A 35 8.49 -43.92 11.77
CA TYR A 35 7.20 -43.73 12.44
C TYR A 35 6.60 -42.42 11.94
N ASN A 36 5.46 -42.53 11.27
CA ASN A 36 4.64 -41.41 10.75
C ASN A 36 3.61 -40.92 11.79
N GLY A 37 3.68 -41.40 13.03
CA GLY A 37 2.66 -41.15 14.05
C GLY A 37 1.49 -42.15 14.04
N GLU A 38 1.39 -43.06 13.06
CA GLU A 38 0.58 -44.29 13.21
C GLU A 38 1.24 -45.18 14.26
N GLY A 39 0.90 -44.96 15.53
CA GLY A 39 1.59 -45.59 16.66
C GLY A 39 1.70 -44.75 17.93
N TYR A 40 1.12 -43.54 17.99
CA TYR A 40 0.65 -43.08 19.30
C TYR A 40 -0.29 -44.15 19.86
N LEU A 41 -0.20 -44.49 21.16
CA LEU A 41 -0.95 -45.61 21.76
C LEU A 41 -2.46 -45.57 21.48
N PHE A 42 -3.00 -44.42 21.06
CA PHE A 42 -4.37 -44.20 20.65
C PHE A 42 -4.42 -43.35 19.38
N ALA A 43 -5.24 -43.75 18.41
CA ALA A 43 -5.52 -42.93 17.23
C ALA A 43 -6.34 -41.69 17.61
N ASN A 44 -6.15 -40.59 16.88
CA ASN A 44 -6.97 -39.39 17.08
C ASN A 44 -8.46 -39.69 16.82
N PRO A 45 -9.38 -39.08 17.59
CA PRO A 45 -10.82 -39.26 17.36
C PRO A 45 -11.21 -38.87 15.93
N SER A 46 -11.98 -39.73 15.25
CA SER A 46 -12.38 -39.52 13.86
C SER A 46 -13.09 -38.19 13.61
N ILE A 47 -13.87 -37.72 14.59
CA ILE A 47 -14.53 -36.41 14.56
C ILE A 47 -13.51 -35.27 14.56
N CYS A 48 -12.47 -35.32 15.41
CA CYS A 48 -11.44 -34.29 15.45
C CYS A 48 -10.62 -34.28 14.16
N THR A 49 -10.28 -35.46 13.61
CA THR A 49 -9.59 -35.57 12.32
C THR A 49 -10.42 -34.94 11.20
N LYS A 50 -11.73 -35.21 11.16
CA LYS A 50 -12.63 -34.60 10.18
C LYS A 50 -12.68 -33.07 10.29
N LEU A 51 -12.76 -32.53 11.51
CA LEU A 51 -12.74 -31.07 11.74
C LEU A 51 -11.41 -30.44 11.32
N LEU A 52 -10.30 -31.14 11.54
CA LEU A 52 -8.99 -30.72 11.06
C LEU A 52 -8.93 -30.68 9.53
N ASP A 53 -9.48 -31.70 8.86
CA ASP A 53 -9.57 -31.74 7.40
C ASP A 53 -10.43 -30.59 6.86
N GLU A 54 -11.58 -30.30 7.49
CA GLU A 54 -12.43 -29.16 7.13
C GLU A 54 -11.72 -27.81 7.30
N PHE A 55 -10.90 -27.65 8.35
CA PHE A 55 -10.04 -26.48 8.54
C PHE A 55 -8.95 -26.39 7.47
N ALA A 56 -8.28 -27.50 7.16
CA ALA A 56 -7.23 -27.54 6.15
C ALA A 56 -7.77 -27.18 4.76
N ASP A 57 -8.93 -27.73 4.40
CA ASP A 57 -9.60 -27.45 3.14
C ASP A 57 -10.05 -25.98 3.04
N SER A 58 -10.66 -25.44 4.10
CA SER A 58 -11.11 -24.05 4.11
C SER A 58 -9.94 -23.06 4.05
N ALA A 59 -8.85 -23.32 4.78
CA ALA A 59 -7.61 -22.54 4.76
C ALA A 59 -6.92 -22.58 3.39
N SER A 60 -6.83 -23.77 2.76
CA SER A 60 -6.28 -23.96 1.42
C SER A 60 -7.09 -23.20 0.37
N ASN A 61 -8.42 -23.29 0.45
CA ASN A 61 -9.33 -22.58 -0.46
C ASN A 61 -9.22 -21.06 -0.33
N PHE A 62 -9.16 -20.53 0.89
CA PHE A 62 -8.94 -19.09 1.11
C PHE A 62 -7.57 -18.65 0.56
N THR A 63 -6.50 -19.39 0.86
CA THR A 63 -5.14 -19.10 0.36
C THR A 63 -5.11 -19.09 -1.17
N LYS A 64 -5.72 -20.09 -1.81
CA LYS A 64 -5.82 -20.14 -3.28
C LYS A 64 -6.60 -18.96 -3.85
N CYS A 65 -7.73 -18.60 -3.23
CA CYS A 65 -8.54 -17.46 -3.65
C CYS A 65 -7.77 -16.14 -3.53
N SER A 66 -7.18 -15.89 -2.36
CA SER A 66 -6.44 -14.65 -2.07
C SER A 66 -5.27 -14.43 -3.05
N ILE A 67 -4.51 -15.48 -3.37
CA ILE A 67 -3.42 -15.41 -4.35
C ILE A 67 -3.96 -15.09 -5.75
N LYS A 68 -5.05 -15.74 -6.18
CA LYS A 68 -5.67 -15.49 -7.50
C LYS A 68 -6.23 -14.09 -7.66
N HIS A 69 -6.62 -13.45 -6.56
CA HIS A 69 -7.20 -12.11 -6.52
C HIS A 69 -6.25 -11.08 -5.90
N ALA A 70 -4.94 -11.33 -5.97
CA ALA A 70 -3.92 -10.40 -5.47
C ALA A 70 -3.61 -9.25 -6.44
N ARG A 71 -3.92 -9.40 -7.74
CA ARG A 71 -3.73 -8.35 -8.78
C ARG A 71 -4.77 -8.47 -9.91
N PRO A 72 -5.63 -7.45 -10.12
CA PRO A 72 -5.92 -6.36 -9.19
C PRO A 72 -6.42 -6.92 -7.84
N ILE A 73 -6.23 -6.18 -6.74
CA ILE A 73 -6.64 -6.64 -5.41
C ILE A 73 -8.17 -6.68 -5.36
N ARG A 74 -8.71 -7.89 -5.23
CA ARG A 74 -10.16 -8.19 -5.07
C ARG A 74 -10.39 -9.27 -4.01
N LEU A 75 -9.48 -9.34 -3.05
CA LEU A 75 -9.43 -10.40 -2.04
C LEU A 75 -10.66 -10.37 -1.15
N CYS A 76 -11.07 -9.18 -0.70
CA CYS A 76 -12.18 -9.08 0.25
C CYS A 76 -13.49 -9.52 -0.40
N GLU A 77 -13.80 -8.99 -1.58
CA GLU A 77 -15.01 -9.27 -2.35
C GLU A 77 -15.06 -10.73 -2.83
N LYS A 78 -13.97 -11.26 -3.40
CA LYS A 78 -13.98 -12.58 -4.05
C LYS A 78 -13.78 -13.74 -3.09
N CYS A 79 -13.18 -13.52 -1.92
CA CYS A 79 -12.80 -14.58 -0.99
C CYS A 79 -13.60 -14.61 0.32
N ILE A 80 -14.64 -13.78 0.46
CA ILE A 80 -15.47 -13.69 1.67
C ILE A 80 -16.06 -15.05 2.08
N ASP A 81 -16.62 -15.81 1.13
CA ASP A 81 -17.24 -17.11 1.44
C ASP A 81 -16.21 -18.12 1.97
N HIS A 82 -15.00 -18.10 1.41
CA HIS A 82 -13.90 -18.94 1.87
C HIS A 82 -13.43 -18.52 3.26
N TYR A 83 -13.36 -17.22 3.52
CA TYR A 83 -12.97 -16.68 4.83
C TYR A 83 -13.99 -17.02 5.93
N VAL A 84 -15.30 -16.92 5.64
CA VAL A 84 -16.37 -17.30 6.58
C VAL A 84 -16.27 -18.78 6.93
N LYS A 85 -16.14 -19.66 5.94
CA LYS A 85 -15.95 -21.12 6.16
C LYS A 85 -14.69 -21.42 6.96
N PHE A 86 -13.60 -20.73 6.66
CA PHE A 86 -12.35 -20.85 7.40
C PHE A 86 -12.54 -20.51 8.89
N ARG A 87 -13.17 -19.37 9.18
CA ARG A 87 -13.49 -18.97 10.56
C ARG A 87 -14.40 -19.97 11.27
N GLU A 88 -15.41 -20.48 10.58
CA GLU A 88 -16.35 -21.46 11.13
C GLU A 88 -15.67 -22.79 11.44
N SER A 89 -14.88 -23.32 10.51
CA SER A 89 -14.15 -24.58 10.71
C SER A 89 -13.16 -24.50 11.88
N TYR A 90 -12.44 -23.38 12.03
CA TYR A 90 -11.55 -23.16 13.16
C TYR A 90 -12.32 -23.06 14.49
N LYS A 91 -13.46 -22.35 14.50
CA LYS A 91 -14.33 -22.28 15.68
C LYS A 91 -14.85 -23.67 16.08
N ASN A 92 -15.26 -24.49 15.12
CA ASN A 92 -15.73 -25.85 15.39
C ASN A 92 -14.61 -26.73 15.97
N LEU A 93 -13.38 -26.57 15.48
CA LEU A 93 -12.20 -27.25 16.01
C LEU A 93 -11.91 -26.87 17.47
N LEU A 94 -12.08 -25.59 17.84
CA LEU A 94 -11.92 -25.11 19.22
C LEU A 94 -13.02 -25.58 20.17
N GLN A 95 -14.27 -25.64 19.70
CA GLN A 95 -15.44 -25.85 20.58
C GLN A 95 -15.81 -27.32 20.76
N THR A 96 -15.31 -28.22 19.91
CA THR A 96 -15.69 -29.64 19.95
C THR A 96 -14.93 -30.39 21.04
N ASN A 97 -15.70 -30.96 21.97
CA ASN A 97 -15.21 -31.79 23.08
C ASN A 97 -15.80 -33.21 22.99
N LEU A 98 -14.93 -34.22 23.07
CA LEU A 98 -15.31 -35.63 22.99
C LEU A 98 -14.88 -36.34 24.27
N ASN A 99 -15.84 -36.73 25.11
CA ASN A 99 -15.61 -37.47 26.36
C ASN A 99 -14.51 -36.86 27.25
N GLY A 100 -14.48 -35.52 27.35
CA GLY A 100 -13.49 -34.77 28.14
C GLY A 100 -12.18 -34.44 27.41
N THR A 101 -11.99 -34.89 26.16
CA THR A 101 -10.85 -34.52 25.31
C THR A 101 -11.28 -33.47 24.27
N SER A 102 -10.64 -32.30 24.28
CA SER A 102 -10.89 -31.23 23.30
C SER A 102 -10.07 -31.43 22.04
N CYS A 103 -10.66 -31.22 20.86
CA CYS A 103 -9.88 -31.25 19.61
C CYS A 103 -8.81 -30.14 19.56
N GLU A 104 -9.02 -29.01 20.23
CA GLU A 104 -8.02 -27.95 20.42
C GLU A 104 -6.75 -28.47 21.09
N THR A 105 -6.91 -29.24 22.18
CA THR A 105 -5.77 -29.77 22.93
C THR A 105 -4.98 -30.82 22.16
N ILE A 106 -5.58 -31.41 21.11
CA ILE A 106 -4.93 -32.39 20.24
C ILE A 106 -4.13 -31.71 19.12
N PHE A 107 -4.66 -30.64 18.51
CA PHE A 107 -4.12 -30.10 17.25
C PHE A 107 -3.57 -28.66 17.31
N ILE A 108 -3.97 -27.86 18.29
CA ILE A 108 -3.57 -26.44 18.38
C ILE A 108 -2.50 -26.26 19.44
N SER A 109 -2.71 -26.80 20.65
CA SER A 109 -1.86 -26.56 21.82
C SER A 109 -0.97 -27.75 22.19
N HIS A 110 -0.65 -28.63 21.23
CA HIS A 110 0.02 -29.91 21.48
C HIS A 110 1.55 -29.88 21.22
N ASP A 111 2.00 -29.10 20.24
CA ASP A 111 3.40 -29.08 19.82
C ASP A 111 3.97 -27.66 19.75
N ARG A 112 5.31 -27.54 19.74
CA ARG A 112 6.00 -26.23 19.75
C ARG A 112 5.93 -25.48 18.42
N LEU A 113 5.56 -26.15 17.33
CA LEU A 113 5.46 -25.55 16.01
C LEU A 113 4.07 -24.94 15.78
N GLU A 114 3.03 -25.45 16.44
CA GLU A 114 1.66 -24.93 16.43
C GLU A 114 1.17 -24.61 15.02
N VAL A 115 1.32 -25.57 14.09
CA VAL A 115 1.09 -25.37 12.65
C VAL A 115 -0.31 -24.82 12.39
N VAL A 116 -1.33 -25.40 13.04
CA VAL A 116 -2.73 -25.02 12.88
C VAL A 116 -2.96 -23.56 13.29
N LEU A 117 -2.43 -23.15 14.45
CA LEU A 117 -2.51 -21.78 14.94
C LEU A 117 -1.80 -20.79 14.01
N ASN A 118 -0.58 -21.14 13.59
CA ASN A 118 0.21 -20.29 12.69
C ASN A 118 -0.50 -20.06 11.33
N TYR A 119 -1.11 -21.09 10.74
CA TYR A 119 -1.91 -20.90 9.52
C TYR A 119 -3.16 -20.06 9.79
N HIS A 120 -3.81 -20.27 10.93
CA HIS A 120 -4.96 -19.47 11.31
C HIS A 120 -4.60 -17.98 11.39
N ASP A 121 -3.56 -17.65 12.15
CA ASP A 121 -3.13 -16.28 12.41
C ASP A 121 -2.62 -15.59 11.15
N ASN A 122 -1.95 -16.32 10.26
CA ASN A 122 -1.53 -15.77 8.96
C ASN A 122 -2.72 -15.40 8.08
N ILE A 123 -3.74 -16.25 7.98
CA ILE A 123 -4.94 -15.96 7.19
C ILE A 123 -5.69 -14.77 7.80
N LEU A 124 -5.83 -14.74 9.13
CA LEU A 124 -6.44 -13.63 9.85
C LEU A 124 -5.67 -12.32 9.63
N ALA A 125 -4.33 -12.36 9.64
CA ALA A 125 -3.49 -11.21 9.38
C ALA A 125 -3.65 -10.67 7.95
N ILE A 126 -3.76 -11.54 6.94
CA ILE A 126 -4.04 -11.13 5.56
C ILE A 126 -5.40 -10.41 5.47
N TRP A 127 -6.45 -11.00 6.06
CA TRP A 127 -7.78 -10.42 6.07
C TRP A 127 -7.82 -9.04 6.76
N ASN A 128 -7.18 -8.93 7.92
CA ASN A 128 -7.13 -7.69 8.70
C ASN A 128 -6.26 -6.62 8.02
N LYS A 129 -5.14 -7.00 7.40
CA LYS A 129 -4.29 -6.07 6.64
C LYS A 129 -4.99 -5.53 5.41
N GLY A 130 -5.88 -6.33 4.80
CA GLY A 130 -6.78 -5.88 3.74
C GLY A 130 -7.93 -5.00 4.25
N ASN A 131 -8.04 -4.82 5.56
CA ASN A 131 -9.17 -4.18 6.22
C ASN A 131 -10.53 -4.68 5.70
N CYS A 132 -10.61 -5.97 5.43
CA CYS A 132 -11.74 -6.54 4.68
C CYS A 132 -13.05 -6.52 5.47
N ASN A 133 -13.01 -6.39 6.80
CA ASN A 133 -14.23 -6.29 7.60
C ASN A 133 -15.06 -5.06 7.20
N ASP A 134 -14.43 -3.93 6.85
CA ASP A 134 -15.12 -2.67 6.51
C ASP A 134 -15.78 -2.69 5.13
N CYS A 135 -15.44 -3.67 4.29
CA CYS A 135 -16.14 -3.93 3.03
C CYS A 135 -17.57 -4.49 3.28
N PHE A 136 -17.86 -5.04 4.47
CA PHE A 136 -19.06 -5.81 4.75
C PHE A 136 -19.79 -5.34 6.02
N ASN A 137 -21.09 -5.63 6.06
CA ASN A 137 -21.90 -5.56 7.26
C ASN A 137 -22.06 -6.97 7.86
N TRP A 138 -21.68 -7.11 9.12
CA TRP A 138 -21.65 -8.38 9.85
C TRP A 138 -22.86 -8.60 10.77
N THR A 139 -23.94 -7.83 10.62
CA THR A 139 -25.13 -7.91 11.50
C THR A 139 -26.03 -9.12 11.25
N LYS A 140 -25.92 -9.77 10.09
CA LYS A 140 -26.67 -10.96 9.72
C LYS A 140 -25.79 -12.20 9.79
N ASP A 141 -26.41 -13.39 9.72
CA ASP A 141 -25.70 -14.68 9.70
C ASP A 141 -24.67 -14.79 8.55
N LYS A 142 -24.87 -14.03 7.47
CA LYS A 142 -23.93 -13.92 6.36
C LYS A 142 -23.49 -12.47 6.16
N PRO A 143 -22.19 -12.22 5.92
CA PRO A 143 -21.69 -10.89 5.62
C PRO A 143 -22.25 -10.41 4.29
N GLU A 144 -22.85 -9.22 4.30
CA GLU A 144 -23.35 -8.54 3.09
C GLU A 144 -22.48 -7.33 2.78
N ILE A 145 -22.31 -6.97 1.50
CA ILE A 145 -21.51 -5.80 1.11
C ILE A 145 -22.11 -4.55 1.77
N SER A 146 -21.25 -3.70 2.36
CA SER A 146 -21.70 -2.47 3.01
C SER A 146 -22.30 -1.50 1.97
N ASN A 147 -23.29 -0.69 2.38
CA ASN A 147 -23.88 0.31 1.47
C ASN A 147 -22.83 1.26 0.88
N LYS A 148 -21.80 1.60 1.67
CA LYS A 148 -20.68 2.45 1.23
C LYS A 148 -19.87 1.77 0.11
N THR A 149 -19.50 0.51 0.32
CA THR A 149 -18.74 -0.28 -0.66
C THR A 149 -19.55 -0.56 -1.91
N TYR A 150 -20.83 -0.89 -1.76
CA TYR A 150 -21.74 -1.13 -2.89
C TYR A 150 -21.84 0.11 -3.78
N HIS A 151 -22.07 1.29 -3.20
CA HIS A 151 -22.15 2.54 -3.95
C HIS A 151 -20.82 2.88 -4.66
N PHE A 152 -19.67 2.61 -4.02
CA PHE A 152 -18.36 2.74 -4.67
C PHE A 152 -18.28 1.84 -5.91
N TYR A 153 -18.69 0.57 -5.80
CA TYR A 153 -18.66 -0.37 -6.93
C TYR A 153 -19.55 0.07 -8.10
N GLN A 154 -20.72 0.65 -7.82
CA GLN A 154 -21.59 1.17 -8.88
C GLN A 154 -20.89 2.28 -9.68
N ILE A 155 -20.43 3.34 -9.02
CA ILE A 155 -19.78 4.48 -9.69
C ILE A 155 -18.46 4.05 -10.34
N PHE A 156 -17.72 3.14 -9.71
CA PHE A 156 -16.50 2.57 -10.27
C PHE A 156 -16.79 1.84 -11.59
N ASN A 157 -17.81 0.96 -11.62
CA ASN A 157 -18.19 0.22 -12.81
C ASN A 157 -18.67 1.16 -13.92
N GLU A 158 -19.49 2.17 -13.59
CA GLU A 158 -19.92 3.20 -14.56
C GLU A 158 -18.73 3.96 -15.16
N THR A 159 -17.74 4.30 -14.33
CA THR A 159 -16.52 4.99 -14.77
C THR A 159 -15.67 4.11 -15.68
N MET A 160 -15.44 2.86 -15.29
CA MET A 160 -14.68 1.91 -16.11
C MET A 160 -15.39 1.61 -17.42
N GLN A 161 -16.70 1.42 -17.40
CA GLN A 161 -17.52 1.21 -18.59
C GLN A 161 -17.40 2.41 -19.55
N CYS A 162 -17.51 3.65 -19.05
CA CYS A 162 -17.30 4.84 -19.89
C CYS A 162 -15.91 4.82 -20.54
N ILE A 163 -14.86 4.50 -19.77
CA ILE A 163 -13.50 4.43 -20.29
C ILE A 163 -13.39 3.35 -21.37
N GLU A 164 -13.93 2.15 -21.14
CA GLU A 164 -13.91 1.03 -22.08
C GLU A 164 -14.67 1.33 -23.38
N GLU A 165 -15.82 2.01 -23.30
CA GLU A 165 -16.60 2.36 -24.49
C GLU A 165 -15.93 3.44 -25.36
N ASN A 166 -15.12 4.30 -24.74
CA ASN A 166 -14.48 5.43 -25.44
C ASN A 166 -13.00 5.15 -25.79
N ILE A 167 -12.41 4.05 -25.33
CA ILE A 167 -11.01 3.73 -25.58
C ILE A 167 -10.84 3.15 -26.99
N ASN A 168 -10.40 3.99 -27.92
CA ASN A 168 -10.02 3.56 -29.26
C ASN A 168 -8.49 3.38 -29.34
N PRO A 169 -7.97 2.17 -29.64
CA PRO A 169 -6.52 1.94 -29.72
C PRO A 169 -5.83 2.69 -30.86
N LYS A 170 -6.60 3.33 -31.76
CA LYS A 170 -6.12 4.08 -32.92
C LYS A 170 -6.32 5.60 -32.79
N GLU A 171 -6.94 6.08 -31.71
CA GLU A 171 -7.38 7.48 -31.57
C GLU A 171 -6.75 8.16 -30.34
N ASN A 172 -6.76 9.49 -30.33
CA ASN A 172 -6.19 10.28 -29.24
C ASN A 172 -7.02 10.09 -27.95
N SER A 173 -6.33 9.86 -26.82
CA SER A 173 -6.93 9.67 -25.49
C SER A 173 -7.75 10.87 -24.98
N THR A 174 -7.66 12.03 -25.65
CA THR A 174 -8.39 13.25 -25.33
C THR A 174 -9.91 13.04 -25.29
N LYS A 175 -10.45 12.20 -26.18
CA LYS A 175 -11.90 11.97 -26.25
C LYS A 175 -12.44 11.22 -25.04
N VAL A 176 -11.68 10.25 -24.53
CA VAL A 176 -11.98 9.53 -23.28
C VAL A 176 -12.02 10.51 -22.11
N CYS A 177 -11.01 11.38 -22.03
CA CYS A 177 -10.91 12.36 -20.96
C CYS A 177 -12.12 13.31 -20.94
N GLU A 178 -12.54 13.82 -22.10
CA GLU A 178 -13.69 14.72 -22.21
C GLU A 178 -15.00 14.02 -21.86
N ASN A 179 -15.24 12.84 -22.42
CA ASN A 179 -16.51 12.14 -22.26
C ASN A 179 -16.68 11.54 -20.85
N CYS A 180 -15.60 11.05 -20.24
CA CYS A 180 -15.65 10.35 -18.95
C CYS A 180 -15.21 11.19 -17.74
N MET A 181 -14.91 12.49 -17.94
CA MET A 181 -14.46 13.40 -16.87
C MET A 181 -15.43 13.41 -15.69
N GLN A 182 -16.73 13.49 -15.96
CA GLN A 182 -17.76 13.60 -14.91
C GLN A 182 -17.83 12.32 -14.07
N SER A 183 -17.84 11.15 -14.71
CA SER A 183 -17.81 9.86 -14.01
C SER A 183 -16.57 9.72 -13.13
N TYR A 184 -15.39 10.09 -13.65
CA TYR A 184 -14.15 10.08 -12.88
C TYR A 184 -14.19 11.04 -11.69
N ILE A 185 -14.67 12.28 -11.86
CA ILE A 185 -14.80 13.26 -10.77
C ILE A 185 -15.76 12.74 -9.70
N GLN A 186 -16.90 12.19 -10.10
CA GLN A 186 -17.89 11.61 -9.18
C GLN A 186 -17.28 10.47 -8.37
N LEU A 187 -16.56 9.55 -9.01
CA LEU A 187 -15.83 8.47 -8.34
C LEU A 187 -14.79 9.01 -7.35
N ASN A 188 -13.98 9.98 -7.77
CA ASN A 188 -12.93 10.56 -6.94
C ASN A 188 -13.51 11.27 -5.71
N ASN A 189 -14.55 12.08 -5.89
CA ASN A 189 -15.21 12.79 -4.79
C ASN A 189 -15.85 11.81 -3.80
N TYR A 190 -16.47 10.74 -4.30
CA TYR A 190 -17.03 9.71 -3.43
C TYR A 190 -15.94 9.00 -2.63
N TYR A 191 -14.86 8.58 -3.28
CA TYR A 191 -13.70 7.98 -2.61
C TYR A 191 -13.12 8.92 -1.53
N GLU A 192 -12.93 10.20 -1.85
CA GLU A 192 -12.47 11.19 -0.87
C GLU A 192 -13.41 11.28 0.33
N SER A 193 -14.73 11.30 0.11
CA SER A 193 -15.72 11.31 1.19
C SER A 193 -15.66 10.07 2.11
N LEU A 194 -15.22 8.92 1.60
CA LEU A 194 -14.99 7.72 2.39
C LEU A 194 -13.71 7.81 3.23
N SER A 195 -12.67 8.49 2.72
CA SER A 195 -11.37 8.60 3.40
C SER A 195 -11.35 9.62 4.54
N PHE A 196 -12.36 10.49 4.62
CA PHE A 196 -12.45 11.58 5.61
C PHE A 196 -13.18 11.22 6.92
N ASP A 197 -13.28 9.94 7.31
CA ASP A 197 -13.87 9.60 8.60
C ASP A 197 -13.02 10.13 9.78
N ARG A 198 -13.71 10.64 10.82
CA ARG A 198 -13.34 11.71 11.77
C ARG A 198 -12.07 11.54 12.64
N ILE A 199 -11.28 10.49 12.42
CA ILE A 199 -10.12 10.12 13.23
C ILE A 199 -8.82 10.11 12.38
N GLY A 200 -8.90 10.28 11.06
CA GLY A 200 -7.73 10.29 10.18
C GLY A 200 -7.11 8.91 9.96
N LEU A 201 -7.88 7.85 10.20
CA LEU A 201 -7.53 6.47 9.85
C LEU A 201 -8.34 6.09 8.60
N ASP A 202 -7.68 5.57 7.57
CA ASP A 202 -8.35 5.05 6.36
C ASP A 202 -9.09 3.75 6.72
N ILE A 203 -10.36 3.86 7.14
CA ILE A 203 -11.27 2.74 7.46
C ILE A 203 -11.85 2.13 6.15
N ILE A 204 -11.07 2.13 5.08
CA ILE A 204 -11.49 1.67 3.76
C ILE A 204 -10.83 0.32 3.49
N CYS A 205 -11.59 -0.64 2.98
CA CYS A 205 -11.04 -1.93 2.58
C CYS A 205 -10.12 -1.82 1.35
N MET A 206 -9.13 -2.71 1.28
CA MET A 206 -8.06 -2.67 0.29
C MET A 206 -8.57 -2.82 -1.15
N ASP A 207 -9.67 -3.55 -1.38
CA ASP A 207 -10.29 -3.69 -2.70
C ASP A 207 -10.70 -2.32 -3.29
N VAL A 208 -11.21 -1.42 -2.46
CA VAL A 208 -11.60 -0.05 -2.86
C VAL A 208 -10.36 0.82 -3.10
N ILE A 209 -9.38 0.76 -2.19
CA ILE A 209 -8.12 1.51 -2.29
C ILE A 209 -7.37 1.15 -3.58
N ASP A 210 -7.18 -0.15 -3.84
CA ASP A 210 -6.47 -0.62 -5.03
C ASP A 210 -7.22 -0.27 -6.31
N SER A 211 -8.55 -0.45 -6.33
CA SER A 211 -9.39 -0.07 -7.48
C SER A 211 -9.29 1.42 -7.79
N MET A 212 -9.31 2.29 -6.76
CA MET A 212 -9.15 3.74 -6.97
C MET A 212 -7.73 4.10 -7.42
N ASN A 213 -6.70 3.49 -6.84
CA ASN A 213 -5.31 3.72 -7.24
C ASN A 213 -5.04 3.27 -8.68
N ALA A 214 -5.56 2.11 -9.08
CA ALA A 214 -5.52 1.64 -10.45
C ALA A 214 -6.24 2.61 -11.39
N THR A 215 -7.44 3.07 -11.02
CA THR A 215 -8.22 4.05 -11.79
C THR A 215 -7.46 5.37 -11.96
N ARG A 216 -6.88 5.92 -10.89
CA ARG A 216 -6.04 7.13 -10.93
C ARG A 216 -4.81 6.94 -11.83
N SER A 217 -4.19 5.75 -11.80
CA SER A 217 -3.07 5.41 -12.66
C SER A 217 -3.48 5.35 -14.13
N ILE A 218 -4.61 4.71 -14.45
CA ILE A 218 -5.18 4.67 -15.80
C ILE A 218 -5.48 6.09 -16.28
N TRP A 219 -6.20 6.87 -15.49
CA TRP A 219 -6.61 8.23 -15.81
C TRP A 219 -5.43 9.18 -16.05
N SER A 220 -4.45 9.17 -15.14
CA SER A 220 -3.32 10.12 -15.18
C SER A 220 -2.18 9.68 -16.09
N LYS A 221 -1.76 8.40 -16.01
CA LYS A 221 -0.55 7.91 -16.71
C LYS A 221 -0.88 7.32 -18.06
N SER A 222 -1.90 6.46 -18.12
CA SER A 222 -2.23 5.74 -19.36
C SER A 222 -2.97 6.64 -20.34
N LEU A 223 -3.99 7.37 -19.87
CA LEU A 223 -4.81 8.25 -20.69
C LEU A 223 -4.30 9.69 -20.74
N ASN A 224 -3.37 10.09 -19.86
CA ASN A 224 -2.82 11.44 -19.76
C ASN A 224 -3.88 12.55 -19.52
N CYS A 225 -5.03 12.22 -18.94
CA CYS A 225 -6.15 13.15 -18.77
C CYS A 225 -5.83 14.31 -17.82
N CYS A 226 -4.86 14.16 -16.92
CA CYS A 226 -4.42 15.26 -16.05
C CYS A 226 -3.72 16.40 -16.81
N LYS A 227 -3.21 16.17 -18.04
CA LYS A 227 -2.55 17.20 -18.85
C LYS A 227 -3.51 18.22 -19.45
N LEU A 228 -4.81 17.91 -19.52
CA LEU A 228 -5.86 18.89 -19.87
C LEU A 228 -5.97 20.00 -18.82
N ARG A 229 -5.49 19.74 -17.60
CA ARG A 229 -5.37 20.73 -16.52
C ARG A 229 -3.97 21.37 -16.51
N LYS A 230 -3.50 21.85 -17.67
CA LYS A 230 -2.50 22.92 -17.67
C LYS A 230 -3.19 24.15 -17.09
N SER A 231 -3.08 24.31 -15.77
CA SER A 231 -3.24 25.60 -15.12
C SER A 231 -2.49 26.64 -15.97
N PRO A 232 -2.95 27.88 -16.07
CA PRO A 232 -2.14 28.92 -16.68
C PRO A 232 -0.96 29.21 -15.73
N GLU A 233 0.07 28.36 -15.79
CA GLU A 233 1.37 28.56 -15.11
C GLU A 233 1.90 29.96 -15.43
N ILE A 234 1.58 30.45 -16.63
CA ILE A 234 1.79 31.81 -17.09
C ILE A 234 1.19 32.85 -16.12
N ILE A 235 -0.05 32.69 -15.66
CA ILE A 235 -0.68 33.65 -14.73
C ILE A 235 0.05 33.64 -13.38
N PHE A 236 0.41 32.47 -12.87
CA PHE A 236 1.19 32.37 -11.62
C PHE A 236 2.58 33.00 -11.75
N LEU A 237 3.27 32.75 -12.86
CA LEU A 237 4.58 33.35 -13.17
C LEU A 237 4.47 34.87 -13.33
N CYS A 238 3.43 35.38 -13.97
CA CYS A 238 3.17 36.81 -14.09
C CYS A 238 2.93 37.46 -12.72
N CYS A 239 2.05 36.88 -11.89
CA CYS A 239 1.76 37.41 -10.56
C CYS A 239 2.99 37.41 -9.64
N SER A 240 3.75 36.31 -9.62
CA SER A 240 4.99 36.22 -8.84
C SER A 240 6.06 37.21 -9.33
N GLY A 241 6.18 37.40 -10.65
CA GLY A 241 7.06 38.42 -11.24
C GLY A 241 6.69 39.84 -10.80
N ILE A 242 5.40 40.21 -10.85
CA ILE A 242 4.93 41.53 -10.41
C ILE A 242 5.27 41.74 -8.92
N ILE A 243 4.95 40.77 -8.06
CA ILE A 243 5.22 40.85 -6.62
C ILE A 243 6.73 40.98 -6.35
N ALA A 244 7.58 40.27 -7.09
CA ALA A 244 9.02 40.36 -6.97
C ALA A 244 9.58 41.73 -7.43
N CYS A 245 8.92 42.40 -8.37
CA CYS A 245 9.32 43.73 -8.84
C CYS A 245 8.87 44.87 -7.90
N LEU A 246 7.83 44.68 -7.08
CA LEU A 246 7.30 45.72 -6.19
C LEU A 246 8.35 46.32 -5.23
N PRO A 247 9.23 45.55 -4.56
CA PRO A 247 10.28 46.11 -3.71
C PRO A 247 11.28 46.97 -4.49
N VAL A 248 11.68 46.53 -5.69
CA VAL A 248 12.63 47.27 -6.55
C VAL A 248 12.01 48.60 -6.97
N LEU A 249 10.76 48.58 -7.41
CA LEU A 249 10.01 49.79 -7.76
C LEU A 249 9.84 50.71 -6.55
N TYR A 250 9.56 50.16 -5.36
CA TYR A 250 9.47 50.93 -4.12
C TYR A 250 10.79 51.65 -3.80
N TYR A 251 11.94 50.96 -3.86
CA TYR A 251 13.24 51.58 -3.61
C TYR A 251 13.61 52.64 -4.66
N ILE A 252 13.29 52.40 -5.93
CA ILE A 252 13.46 53.39 -6.99
C ILE A 252 12.58 54.62 -6.72
N MET A 253 11.32 54.43 -6.38
CA MET A 253 10.39 55.52 -6.06
C MET A 253 10.86 56.33 -4.84
N VAL A 254 11.33 55.68 -3.77
CA VAL A 254 11.89 56.38 -2.61
C VAL A 254 13.14 57.20 -3.00
N LYS A 255 13.98 56.68 -3.89
CA LYS A 255 15.20 57.35 -4.33
C LYS A 255 14.94 58.59 -5.21
N TYR A 256 13.96 58.52 -6.11
CA TYR A 256 13.71 59.58 -7.11
C TYR A 256 12.54 60.50 -6.74
N CYS A 257 11.55 60.02 -5.99
CA CYS A 257 10.35 60.78 -5.58
C CYS A 257 10.30 61.06 -4.08
N GLY A 258 11.27 60.56 -3.29
CA GLY A 258 11.39 60.93 -1.89
C GLY A 258 11.72 62.42 -1.76
N PRO A 259 11.13 63.16 -0.80
CA PRO A 259 11.51 64.55 -0.57
C PRO A 259 13.02 64.57 -0.30
N ILE A 260 13.74 65.43 -1.02
CA ILE A 260 15.10 65.84 -0.63
C ILE A 260 14.92 66.52 0.73
N LYS A 261 14.93 65.74 1.80
CA LYS A 261 15.09 66.28 3.14
C LYS A 261 16.52 66.76 3.14
N ASP A 262 16.68 68.08 3.07
CA ASP A 262 17.94 68.74 3.37
C ASP A 262 18.54 68.04 4.59
N LEU A 263 19.63 67.32 4.36
CA LEU A 263 20.33 66.63 5.41
C LEU A 263 20.67 67.71 6.45
N PRO A 264 20.16 67.65 7.70
CA PRO A 264 20.56 68.64 8.69
C PRO A 264 22.09 68.59 8.74
N ASN A 265 22.73 69.76 8.59
CA ASN A 265 24.18 69.93 8.45
C ASN A 265 25.04 69.27 9.56
N VAL A 266 24.39 68.66 10.56
CA VAL A 266 24.95 67.93 11.68
C VAL A 266 25.70 66.65 11.27
N LEU A 267 25.37 66.01 10.14
CA LEU A 267 26.11 64.83 9.65
C LEU A 267 27.26 65.16 8.69
N LYS A 268 27.54 66.45 8.44
CA LYS A 268 28.66 66.90 7.59
C LYS A 268 29.98 67.06 8.35
N GLN A 269 30.09 66.53 9.56
CA GLN A 269 31.40 66.32 10.20
C GLN A 269 31.89 64.91 9.85
N SER A 270 32.75 64.81 8.83
CA SER A 270 33.48 63.57 8.60
C SER A 270 34.37 63.31 9.82
N ARG A 271 34.25 62.11 10.40
CA ARG A 271 35.14 61.64 11.48
C ARG A 271 36.63 61.74 11.08
N PHE A 272 36.91 61.78 9.78
CA PHE A 272 38.24 62.01 9.21
C PHE A 272 38.81 63.39 9.56
N LYS A 273 37.98 64.46 9.55
CA LYS A 273 38.42 65.82 9.90
C LYS A 273 38.75 65.94 11.40
N GLN A 274 38.01 65.25 12.26
CA GLN A 274 38.31 65.15 13.69
C GLN A 274 39.61 64.37 13.97
N ARG A 275 39.91 63.34 13.16
CA ARG A 275 41.14 62.55 13.30
C ARG A 275 42.38 63.38 12.93
N ILE A 276 42.33 64.14 11.83
CA ILE A 276 43.43 65.03 11.41
C ILE A 276 43.69 66.13 12.46
N LEU A 277 42.65 66.78 12.99
CA LEU A 277 42.82 67.83 14.00
C LEU A 277 43.44 67.30 15.30
N ARG A 278 43.14 66.06 15.71
CA ARG A 278 43.81 65.43 16.86
C ARG A 278 45.27 65.08 16.58
N THR A 279 45.60 64.68 15.35
CA THR A 279 47.00 64.38 14.97
C THR A 279 47.84 65.66 14.90
N VAL A 280 47.26 66.78 14.46
CA VAL A 280 47.96 68.08 14.39
C VAL A 280 48.16 68.70 15.78
N ASN A 281 47.20 68.57 16.69
CA ASN A 281 47.32 69.11 18.06
C ASN A 281 48.12 68.21 19.03
N GLY A 282 48.57 67.04 18.59
CA GLY A 282 49.41 66.11 19.38
C GLY A 282 50.90 66.22 19.09
N ILE A 283 51.32 67.20 18.28
CA ILE A 283 52.72 67.52 17.99
C ILE A 283 52.97 68.96 18.46
N ASN A 284 53.19 69.10 19.77
CA ASN A 284 53.97 70.15 20.44
C ASN A 284 54.09 69.78 21.91
#